data_AF-A0AAV9WB66-F1
#
_entry.id   AF-A0AAV9WB66-F1
#
_cell.length_a   1.000
_cell.length_b   1.000
_cell.length_c   1.000
_cell.angle_alpha   90.00
_cell.angle_beta   90.00
_cell.angle_gamma   90.00
#
_symmetry.space_group_name_H-M   'P 1'
#
loop_
_entity.id
_entity.type
_entity.pdbx_description
1 polymer ?
#
loop_
_entity_poly.entity_id
_entity_poly.type
_entity_poly.pdbx_seq_one_letter_code
_entity_poly.pdbx_strand_id
1 'polypeptide(L)'
;MDSIRSKMLHIGTTSVLYPYGCNNSSCGYCKVDVGNKSYMMCAQTERPAGNLLGVTPDDYKAMLDRGWRRSGNIIYKPDMRNSCCQEYTIRLKSATFKPNSKQRKTANAWSNFILGLAYKREQAQKYPVSRQEKKRKRLSGFNIVERIGEPEYANLKSKNPLEPAHKFEVVLEENTFTEEKFNLFKHYQKKIHNDDATESSFTRFLCVNPFKPAYSVDEKGRKIGAYHQCYYLDGRLIAMAVLDLLPDCISGVYFMYHTDFSQYALGKLSAVRETALAEEGGYEYYYMGYYIHSCPKMRYKCEYQPAEILDPECYDWHPFDDAFRSALDHKPYYSPSLEKILTEEGSEASMELLKSYHVRAKISMEPTDEDTVFSTDMSGIVKVKDIERVIGVAQVLVGKTYALAEMIVGWEDFPIDVQGSPKNKIAEAIATLGLDIASRVIVCLAIG
;
A
#
# COMPACT_ATOMS: atom_id res chain seq x y z
N MET A 1 -8.74 -22.51 22.39
CA MET A 1 -9.73 -22.63 21.30
C MET A 1 -11.03 -21.89 21.63
N ASP A 2 -11.49 -21.89 22.89
CA ASP A 2 -12.72 -21.18 23.29
C ASP A 2 -12.63 -19.64 23.25
N SER A 3 -11.42 -19.07 23.39
CA SER A 3 -11.20 -17.63 23.23
C SER A 3 -11.35 -17.11 21.80
N ILE A 4 -11.31 -17.98 20.78
CA ILE A 4 -11.47 -17.59 19.37
C ILE A 4 -12.96 -17.55 19.01
N ARG A 5 -13.75 -18.51 19.50
CA ARG A 5 -15.21 -18.56 19.29
C ARG A 5 -15.94 -17.36 19.90
N SER A 6 -15.50 -16.84 21.06
CA SER A 6 -16.15 -15.70 21.72
C SER A 6 -15.98 -14.36 20.98
N LYS A 7 -15.00 -14.22 20.07
CA LYS A 7 -14.79 -12.98 19.30
C LYS A 7 -15.65 -12.90 18.03
N MET A 8 -16.40 -13.95 17.70
CA MET A 8 -17.08 -14.11 16.41
C MET A 8 -18.55 -13.61 16.37
N LEU A 9 -19.04 -12.87 17.39
CA LEU A 9 -20.46 -12.49 17.50
C LEU A 9 -20.78 -10.99 17.33
N HIS A 10 -19.86 -10.17 16.83
CA HIS A 10 -20.15 -8.79 16.41
C HIS A 10 -20.22 -8.65 14.87
N ILE A 11 -21.39 -8.96 14.33
CA ILE A 11 -21.73 -8.96 12.89
C ILE A 11 -21.72 -7.53 12.28
N GLY A 12 -21.61 -6.47 13.10
CA GLY A 12 -21.55 -5.07 12.62
C GLY A 12 -20.18 -4.61 12.13
N THR A 13 -19.10 -5.35 12.45
CA THR A 13 -17.69 -4.94 12.22
C THR A 13 -16.89 -5.97 11.41
N THR A 14 -17.56 -6.91 10.75
CA THR A 14 -16.87 -8.04 10.08
C THR A 14 -16.51 -7.68 8.63
N SER A 15 -15.24 -7.92 8.28
CA SER A 15 -14.76 -7.79 6.91
C SER A 15 -15.35 -8.88 6.01
N VAL A 16 -15.76 -8.53 4.80
CA VAL A 16 -16.30 -9.48 3.82
C VAL A 16 -15.58 -9.32 2.49
N LEU A 17 -15.02 -10.42 1.99
CA LEU A 17 -14.22 -10.44 0.77
C LEU A 17 -14.72 -11.52 -0.19
N TYR A 18 -14.81 -11.18 -1.47
CA TYR A 18 -15.09 -12.14 -2.54
C TYR A 18 -13.78 -12.55 -3.23
N PRO A 19 -13.35 -13.82 -3.20
CA PRO A 19 -12.15 -14.25 -3.90
C PRO A 19 -12.38 -14.37 -5.41
N TYR A 20 -11.59 -13.64 -6.21
CA TYR A 20 -11.55 -13.83 -7.66
C TYR A 20 -10.64 -14.99 -8.06
N GLY A 21 -9.60 -15.27 -7.28
CA GLY A 21 -8.63 -16.32 -7.57
C GLY A 21 -7.29 -15.76 -8.07
N CYS A 22 -6.46 -16.65 -8.61
CA CYS A 22 -5.23 -16.29 -9.30
C CYS A 22 -5.53 -15.48 -10.57
N ASN A 23 -4.77 -14.43 -10.78
CA ASN A 23 -4.84 -13.57 -11.96
C ASN A 23 -3.43 -13.40 -12.53
N ASN A 24 -3.35 -13.39 -13.87
CA ASN A 24 -2.13 -13.10 -14.59
C ASN A 24 -2.38 -11.95 -15.57
N SER A 25 -1.54 -10.93 -15.52
CA SER A 25 -1.69 -9.74 -16.36
C SER A 25 -0.36 -9.26 -16.92
N SER A 26 -0.48 -8.31 -17.85
CA SER A 26 0.66 -7.57 -18.37
C SER A 26 1.35 -6.80 -17.25
N CYS A 27 2.68 -6.85 -17.27
CA CYS A 27 3.46 -6.21 -16.23
C CYS A 27 3.70 -4.74 -16.57
N GLY A 28 3.12 -3.84 -15.78
CA GLY A 28 3.32 -2.39 -15.94
C GLY A 28 4.76 -1.90 -15.71
N TYR A 29 5.65 -2.75 -15.17
CA TYR A 29 7.02 -2.40 -14.81
C TYR A 29 8.05 -2.76 -15.88
N CYS A 30 8.09 -4.04 -16.30
CA CYS A 30 9.01 -4.52 -17.33
C CYS A 30 8.35 -4.67 -18.71
N LYS A 31 7.03 -4.44 -18.81
CA LYS A 31 6.23 -4.43 -20.06
C LYS A 31 6.22 -5.76 -20.80
N VAL A 32 6.42 -6.88 -20.10
CA VAL A 32 6.10 -8.19 -20.66
C VAL A 32 4.58 -8.37 -20.69
N ASP A 33 4.07 -9.00 -21.74
CA ASP A 33 2.63 -9.14 -22.00
C ASP A 33 1.92 -9.95 -20.91
N VAL A 34 2.63 -10.92 -20.33
CA VAL A 34 2.15 -11.77 -19.26
C VAL A 34 3.30 -12.04 -18.30
N GLY A 35 3.08 -11.80 -17.01
CA GLY A 35 4.13 -12.03 -16.02
C GLY A 35 3.93 -11.31 -14.69
N ASN A 36 2.88 -10.50 -14.51
CA ASN A 36 2.46 -10.09 -13.17
C ASN A 36 1.38 -11.06 -12.68
N LYS A 37 1.78 -11.98 -11.79
CA LYS A 37 0.89 -12.96 -11.18
C LYS A 37 0.47 -12.47 -9.79
N SER A 38 -0.80 -12.58 -9.48
CA SER A 38 -1.33 -12.19 -8.17
C SER A 38 -2.57 -12.98 -7.81
N TYR A 39 -2.88 -13.07 -6.53
CA TYR A 39 -4.18 -13.53 -6.07
C TYR A 39 -5.07 -12.31 -5.78
N MET A 40 -6.30 -12.30 -6.29
CA MET A 40 -7.21 -11.15 -6.20
C MET A 40 -8.48 -11.46 -5.41
N MET A 41 -8.95 -10.45 -4.68
CA MET A 41 -10.24 -10.42 -3.99
C MET A 41 -10.95 -9.09 -4.21
N CYS A 42 -12.26 -9.07 -4.06
CA CYS A 42 -13.10 -7.87 -4.11
C CYS A 42 -13.65 -7.53 -2.72
N ALA A 43 -13.54 -6.27 -2.34
CA ALA A 43 -14.19 -5.68 -1.18
C ALA A 43 -15.32 -4.74 -1.64
N GLN A 44 -16.39 -5.31 -2.20
CA GLN A 44 -17.44 -4.54 -2.87
C GLN A 44 -18.43 -3.89 -1.89
N THR A 45 -18.39 -2.58 -1.78
CA THR A 45 -19.25 -1.80 -0.88
C THR A 45 -20.71 -1.69 -1.32
N GLU A 46 -21.10 -2.11 -2.52
CA GLU A 46 -22.49 -1.95 -3.00
C GLU A 46 -23.08 -3.26 -3.53
N ARG A 47 -24.15 -3.73 -2.88
CA ARG A 47 -25.07 -4.77 -3.40
C ARG A 47 -26.48 -4.21 -3.54
N PRO A 48 -27.21 -4.55 -4.62
CA PRO A 48 -28.65 -4.40 -4.64
C PRO A 48 -29.23 -5.22 -3.48
N ALA A 49 -29.97 -4.57 -2.57
CA ALA A 49 -30.59 -5.17 -1.37
C ALA A 49 -29.75 -5.33 -0.08
N GLY A 50 -28.77 -4.44 0.17
CA GLY A 50 -28.55 -3.94 1.54
C GLY A 50 -27.45 -4.57 2.41
N ASN A 51 -26.62 -5.48 1.89
CA ASN A 51 -25.42 -5.95 2.62
C ASN A 51 -24.15 -5.43 1.96
N LEU A 52 -23.51 -4.45 2.59
CA LEU A 52 -22.23 -3.87 2.18
C LEU A 52 -21.10 -4.91 2.39
N LEU A 53 -20.45 -5.38 1.32
CA LEU A 53 -19.15 -6.08 1.42
C LEU A 53 -18.07 -5.00 1.63
N GLY A 54 -16.97 -5.31 2.27
CA GLY A 54 -15.99 -4.29 2.62
C GLY A 54 -15.07 -4.80 3.70
N VAL A 55 -13.94 -4.15 3.87
CA VAL A 55 -12.91 -4.53 4.83
C VAL A 55 -12.82 -3.43 5.88
N THR A 56 -12.66 -3.82 7.12
CA THR A 56 -12.32 -2.86 8.17
C THR A 56 -10.91 -2.31 7.91
N PRO A 57 -10.64 -1.04 8.25
CA PRO A 57 -9.28 -0.50 8.18
C PRO A 57 -8.25 -1.35 8.97
N ASP A 58 -8.63 -1.96 10.08
CA ASP A 58 -7.79 -2.88 10.87
C ASP A 58 -7.42 -4.14 10.10
N ASP A 59 -8.40 -4.83 9.52
CA ASP A 59 -8.13 -6.05 8.77
C ASP A 59 -7.35 -5.75 7.49
N TYR A 60 -7.64 -4.64 6.81
CA TYR A 60 -6.86 -4.21 5.65
C TYR A 60 -5.41 -3.88 6.03
N LYS A 61 -5.17 -3.27 7.20
CA LYS A 61 -3.82 -3.07 7.69
C LYS A 61 -3.10 -4.41 7.93
N ALA A 62 -3.76 -5.38 8.55
CA ALA A 62 -3.20 -6.71 8.71
C ALA A 62 -2.90 -7.36 7.34
N MET A 63 -3.71 -7.09 6.31
CA MET A 63 -3.44 -7.51 4.94
C MET A 63 -2.22 -6.78 4.34
N LEU A 64 -2.02 -5.48 4.57
CA LEU A 64 -0.81 -4.76 4.13
C LEU A 64 0.46 -5.41 4.69
N ASP A 65 0.40 -5.87 5.95
CA ASP A 65 1.49 -6.58 6.63
C ASP A 65 1.73 -7.99 6.08
N ARG A 66 0.87 -8.45 5.16
CA ARG A 66 1.04 -9.69 4.38
C ARG A 66 1.26 -9.43 2.90
N GLY A 67 1.61 -8.20 2.54
CA GLY A 67 1.95 -7.82 1.17
C GLY A 67 0.77 -7.56 0.24
N TRP A 68 -0.46 -7.44 0.76
CA TRP A 68 -1.61 -7.07 -0.06
C TRP A 68 -1.60 -5.58 -0.42
N ARG A 69 -2.21 -5.20 -1.54
CA ARG A 69 -2.50 -3.81 -1.95
C ARG A 69 -3.84 -3.71 -2.64
N ARG A 70 -4.34 -2.49 -2.82
CA ARG A 70 -5.62 -2.24 -3.50
C ARG A 70 -5.48 -1.44 -4.80
N SER A 71 -6.50 -1.61 -5.65
CA SER A 71 -6.82 -0.76 -6.79
C SER A 71 -8.33 -0.59 -6.81
N GLY A 72 -8.83 0.60 -6.45
CA GLY A 72 -10.25 0.75 -6.12
C GLY A 72 -10.65 -0.14 -4.93
N ASN A 73 -11.66 -0.98 -5.17
CA ASN A 73 -12.15 -2.03 -4.27
C ASN A 73 -11.57 -3.43 -4.53
N ILE A 74 -10.70 -3.58 -5.54
CA ILE A 74 -9.96 -4.81 -5.77
C ILE A 74 -8.74 -4.81 -4.87
N ILE A 75 -8.56 -5.89 -4.11
CA ILE A 75 -7.38 -6.10 -3.27
C ILE A 75 -6.62 -7.31 -3.81
N TYR A 76 -5.31 -7.18 -3.97
CA TYR A 76 -4.47 -8.19 -4.60
C TYR A 76 -3.20 -8.42 -3.81
N LYS A 77 -2.71 -9.67 -3.86
CA LYS A 77 -1.44 -10.10 -3.29
C LYS A 77 -0.55 -10.63 -4.41
N PRO A 78 0.60 -10.01 -4.69
CA PRO A 78 1.52 -10.48 -5.71
C PRO A 78 2.02 -11.90 -5.39
N ASP A 79 2.11 -12.74 -6.41
CA ASP A 79 2.85 -14.00 -6.34
C ASP A 79 4.32 -13.67 -6.63
N MET A 80 5.08 -13.45 -5.56
CA MET A 80 6.44 -12.91 -5.63
C MET A 80 7.43 -13.85 -6.32
N ARG A 81 7.23 -15.17 -6.21
CA ARG A 81 8.12 -16.17 -6.81
C ARG A 81 7.90 -16.32 -8.31
N ASN A 82 6.64 -16.17 -8.74
CA ASN A 82 6.24 -16.45 -10.11
C ASN A 82 5.97 -15.18 -10.95
N SER A 83 6.12 -14.00 -10.35
CA SER A 83 6.06 -12.73 -11.07
C SER A 83 7.42 -12.32 -11.66
N CYS A 84 7.40 -11.72 -12.85
CA CYS A 84 8.58 -11.16 -13.52
C CYS A 84 9.22 -9.98 -12.76
N CYS A 85 8.47 -9.33 -11.86
CA CYS A 85 8.92 -8.21 -11.05
C CYS A 85 8.49 -8.47 -9.60
N GLN A 86 9.46 -8.65 -8.70
CA GLN A 86 9.20 -8.87 -7.28
C GLN A 86 8.76 -7.56 -6.60
N GLU A 87 7.51 -7.54 -6.16
CA GLU A 87 6.81 -6.40 -5.55
C GLU A 87 6.93 -6.40 -4.03
N TYR A 88 8.12 -6.12 -3.50
CA TYR A 88 8.36 -6.13 -2.06
C TYR A 88 7.61 -5.00 -1.37
N THR A 89 6.90 -5.29 -0.28
CA THR A 89 6.34 -4.23 0.55
C THR A 89 7.46 -3.49 1.28
N ILE A 90 7.48 -2.16 1.18
CA ILE A 90 8.45 -1.30 1.87
C ILE A 90 7.72 -0.23 2.69
N ARG A 91 8.19 -0.01 3.92
CA ARG A 91 7.70 1.05 4.81
C ARG A 91 8.85 1.74 5.53
N LEU A 92 8.54 2.82 6.22
CA LEU A 92 9.46 3.48 7.14
C LEU A 92 8.72 3.95 8.37
N LYS A 93 9.42 4.03 9.51
CA LYS A 93 8.91 4.62 10.74
C LYS A 93 8.94 6.14 10.65
N SER A 94 7.78 6.77 10.76
CA SER A 94 7.60 8.22 10.56
C SER A 94 8.56 9.04 11.45
N ALA A 95 8.55 8.78 12.76
CA ALA A 95 9.34 9.50 13.75
C ALA A 95 10.87 9.31 13.64
N THR A 96 11.35 8.30 12.90
CA THR A 96 12.79 8.02 12.78
C THR A 96 13.35 8.32 11.39
N PHE A 97 12.50 8.72 10.45
CA PHE A 97 12.89 9.04 9.08
C PHE A 97 13.96 10.14 9.05
N LYS A 98 15.02 9.89 8.26
CA LYS A 98 16.11 10.84 8.08
C LYS A 98 16.25 11.17 6.60
N PRO A 99 15.82 12.38 6.16
CA PRO A 99 15.92 12.73 4.76
C PRO A 99 17.38 12.89 4.34
N ASN A 100 17.74 12.28 3.23
CA ASN A 100 19.08 12.37 2.64
C ASN A 100 19.32 13.76 1.98
N SER A 101 20.55 14.00 1.52
CA SER A 101 20.92 15.31 0.93
C SER A 101 20.07 15.70 -0.28
N LYS A 102 19.69 14.72 -1.13
CA LYS A 102 18.84 14.97 -2.31
C LYS A 102 17.43 15.38 -1.88
N GLN A 103 16.81 14.67 -0.94
CA GLN A 103 15.48 14.98 -0.40
C GLN A 103 15.46 16.35 0.27
N ARG A 104 16.48 16.67 1.08
CA ARG A 104 16.62 18.02 1.68
C ARG A 104 16.78 19.11 0.62
N LYS A 105 17.58 18.88 -0.42
CA LYS A 105 17.75 19.83 -1.53
C LYS A 105 16.43 20.09 -2.25
N THR A 106 15.65 19.04 -2.51
CA THR A 106 14.33 19.17 -3.15
C THR A 106 13.36 19.95 -2.27
N ALA A 107 13.24 19.62 -0.98
CA ALA A 107 12.41 20.38 -0.03
C ALA A 107 12.82 21.87 0.04
N ASN A 108 14.13 22.13 0.02
CA ASN A 108 14.66 23.49 0.03
C ASN A 108 14.32 24.26 -1.25
N ALA A 109 14.45 23.63 -2.41
CA ALA A 109 14.12 24.23 -3.69
C ALA A 109 12.63 24.62 -3.75
N TRP A 110 11.74 23.72 -3.31
CA TRP A 110 10.31 23.99 -3.22
C TRP A 110 10.01 25.15 -2.27
N SER A 111 10.52 25.12 -1.04
CA SER A 111 10.36 26.21 -0.08
C SER A 111 10.89 27.56 -0.60
N ASN A 112 11.99 27.56 -1.35
CA ASN A 112 12.51 28.78 -1.96
C ASN A 112 11.60 29.34 -3.05
N PHE A 113 11.04 28.46 -3.88
CA PHE A 113 10.09 28.84 -4.92
C PHE A 113 8.81 29.43 -4.29
N ILE A 114 8.18 28.72 -3.35
CA ILE A 114 6.94 29.18 -2.72
C ILE A 114 7.11 30.50 -1.98
N LEU A 115 8.11 30.59 -1.11
CA LEU A 115 8.26 31.79 -0.27
C LEU A 115 8.80 32.97 -1.06
N GLY A 116 9.75 32.74 -1.99
CA GLY A 116 10.43 33.80 -2.71
C GLY A 116 11.48 34.56 -1.88
N LEU A 117 12.39 35.24 -2.56
CA LEU A 117 13.49 35.96 -1.92
C LEU A 117 13.03 37.20 -1.15
N ALA A 118 12.01 37.91 -1.65
CA ALA A 118 11.47 39.11 -1.01
C ALA A 118 10.89 38.79 0.38
N TYR A 119 9.99 37.80 0.44
CA TYR A 119 9.41 37.32 1.70
C TYR A 119 10.50 36.92 2.70
N LYS A 120 11.47 36.10 2.29
CA LYS A 120 12.53 35.62 3.19
C LYS A 120 13.37 36.75 3.77
N ARG A 121 13.69 37.76 2.95
CA ARG A 121 14.44 38.95 3.40
C ARG A 121 13.64 39.76 4.40
N GLU A 122 12.39 40.08 4.08
CA GLU A 122 11.55 40.87 4.98
C GLU A 122 11.20 40.12 6.26
N GLN A 123 10.94 38.81 6.20
CA GLN A 123 10.69 37.99 7.37
C GLN A 123 11.90 37.96 8.29
N ALA A 124 13.11 37.80 7.73
CA ALA A 124 14.35 37.84 8.52
C ALA A 124 14.59 39.21 9.18
N GLN A 125 14.15 40.29 8.53
CA GLN A 125 14.28 41.65 9.05
C GLN A 125 13.25 41.97 10.15
N LYS A 126 11.97 41.65 9.91
CA LYS A 126 10.85 41.97 10.82
C LYS A 126 10.71 40.97 11.97
N TYR A 127 11.03 39.70 11.72
CA TYR A 127 10.85 38.59 12.67
C TYR A 127 12.13 37.75 12.80
N PRO A 128 13.22 38.31 13.35
CA PRO A 128 14.48 37.59 13.48
C PRO A 128 14.35 36.38 14.41
N VAL A 129 14.90 35.24 13.98
CA VAL A 129 14.93 34.03 14.81
C VAL A 129 15.75 34.28 16.08
N SER A 130 15.14 34.03 17.24
CA SER A 130 15.78 34.26 18.55
C SER A 130 17.04 33.41 18.73
N ARG A 131 17.96 33.84 19.58
CA ARG A 131 19.17 33.05 19.92
C ARG A 131 18.82 31.67 20.46
N GLN A 132 17.76 31.58 21.27
CA GLN A 132 17.26 30.32 21.81
C GLN A 132 16.74 29.40 20.70
N GLU A 133 15.99 29.93 19.74
CA GLU A 133 15.46 29.12 18.64
C GLU A 133 16.55 28.70 17.64
N LYS A 134 17.56 29.55 17.39
CA LYS A 134 18.76 29.15 16.64
C LYS A 134 19.51 28.01 17.36
N LYS A 135 19.66 28.11 18.69
CA LYS A 135 20.28 27.05 19.50
C LYS A 135 19.45 25.76 19.44
N ARG A 136 18.12 25.85 19.56
CA ARG A 136 17.19 24.72 19.42
C ARG A 136 17.37 24.03 18.08
N LYS A 137 17.25 24.76 16.97
CA LYS A 137 17.40 24.21 15.60
C LYS A 137 18.78 23.60 15.34
N ARG A 138 19.83 24.15 15.93
CA ARG A 138 21.19 23.58 15.84
C ARG A 138 21.29 22.25 16.60
N LEU A 139 20.63 22.13 17.76
CA LEU A 139 20.66 20.94 18.60
C LEU A 139 19.70 19.84 18.14
N SER A 140 18.52 20.20 17.62
CA SER A 140 17.49 19.25 17.17
C SER A 140 17.79 18.61 15.81
N GLY A 141 18.81 19.09 15.09
CA GLY A 141 19.09 18.64 13.73
C GLY A 141 18.01 19.07 12.72
N PHE A 142 17.98 18.40 11.58
CA PHE A 142 17.02 18.68 10.51
C PHE A 142 15.65 18.06 10.87
N ASN A 143 14.73 18.88 11.39
CA ASN A 143 13.35 18.49 11.59
C ASN A 143 12.61 18.55 10.25
N ILE A 144 12.19 17.40 9.74
CA ILE A 144 11.57 17.32 8.42
C ILE A 144 10.14 17.87 8.40
N VAL A 145 9.36 17.61 9.44
CA VAL A 145 7.98 18.12 9.63
C VAL A 145 7.99 19.65 9.54
N GLU A 146 8.84 20.30 10.35
CA GLU A 146 9.00 21.76 10.33
C GLU A 146 9.39 22.26 8.93
N ARG A 147 10.32 21.56 8.25
CA ARG A 147 10.88 22.05 6.98
C ARG A 147 9.95 21.83 5.78
N ILE A 148 9.25 20.69 5.70
CA ILE A 148 8.34 20.39 4.59
C ILE A 148 7.04 21.16 4.72
N GLY A 149 6.60 21.46 5.96
CA GLY A 149 5.42 22.27 6.26
C GLY A 149 5.67 23.78 6.23
N GLU A 150 6.92 24.25 6.31
CA GLU A 150 7.27 25.69 6.26
C GLU A 150 6.64 26.46 5.08
N PRO A 151 6.65 25.97 3.82
CA PRO A 151 6.02 26.69 2.71
C PRO A 151 4.48 26.65 2.73
N GLU A 152 3.85 25.85 3.58
CA GLU A 152 2.38 25.78 3.63
C GLU A 152 1.82 27.07 4.23
N TYR A 153 0.85 27.67 3.54
CA TYR A 153 0.29 28.98 3.87
C TYR A 153 -0.29 29.02 5.29
N ALA A 154 -0.87 27.90 5.75
CA ALA A 154 -1.38 27.78 7.11
C ALA A 154 -0.30 28.01 8.18
N ASN A 155 0.95 27.60 7.93
CA ASN A 155 2.07 27.60 8.86
C ASN A 155 2.88 28.90 8.88
N LEU A 156 2.59 29.85 7.98
CA LEU A 156 3.30 31.13 7.92
C LEU A 156 2.94 32.00 9.14
N LYS A 157 3.97 32.37 9.92
CA LYS A 157 3.83 33.14 11.18
C LYS A 157 3.26 34.56 11.00
N SER A 158 3.44 35.16 9.83
CA SER A 158 2.99 36.51 9.53
C SER A 158 2.26 36.49 8.19
N LYS A 159 0.94 36.71 8.25
CA LYS A 159 0.07 36.92 7.09
C LYS A 159 -0.33 38.38 7.11
N ASN A 160 -0.22 39.08 5.98
CA ASN A 160 -0.54 40.49 5.82
C ASN A 160 0.32 41.49 6.68
N PRO A 161 1.09 42.43 6.08
CA PRO A 161 1.24 42.69 4.65
C PRO A 161 2.29 41.79 3.96
N LEU A 162 2.91 40.87 4.69
CA LEU A 162 3.93 39.96 4.14
C LEU A 162 3.27 38.75 3.50
N GLU A 163 3.24 38.71 2.18
CA GLU A 163 2.77 37.55 1.42
C GLU A 163 3.95 36.80 0.77
N PRO A 164 3.90 35.46 0.74
CA PRO A 164 4.88 34.66 -0.01
C PRO A 164 4.75 34.92 -1.52
N ALA A 165 5.75 34.50 -2.30
CA ALA A 165 5.67 34.57 -3.76
C ALA A 165 4.50 33.76 -4.33
N HIS A 166 4.12 32.66 -3.65
CA HIS A 166 2.98 31.82 -3.99
C HIS A 166 2.23 31.37 -2.74
N LYS A 167 0.91 31.27 -2.83
CA LYS A 167 0.05 30.66 -1.81
C LYS A 167 0.03 29.15 -2.03
N PHE A 168 0.71 28.40 -1.17
CA PHE A 168 0.76 26.94 -1.24
C PHE A 168 -0.05 26.30 -0.11
N GLU A 169 -0.97 25.41 -0.44
CA GLU A 169 -1.85 24.76 0.53
C GLU A 169 -1.85 23.24 0.32
N VAL A 170 -1.82 22.48 1.42
CA VAL A 170 -1.94 21.03 1.41
C VAL A 170 -3.16 20.67 2.25
N VAL A 171 -4.12 20.01 1.62
CA VAL A 171 -5.43 19.72 2.23
C VAL A 171 -5.73 18.23 2.10
N LEU A 172 -6.17 17.62 3.20
CA LEU A 172 -6.64 16.25 3.20
C LEU A 172 -8.16 16.23 3.03
N GLU A 173 -8.60 15.78 1.86
CA GLU A 173 -10.00 15.74 1.43
C GLU A 173 -10.49 14.29 1.29
N GLU A 174 -11.80 14.11 1.35
CA GLU A 174 -12.42 12.83 0.99
C GLU A 174 -12.06 12.42 -0.45
N ASN A 175 -11.98 11.11 -0.69
CA ASN A 175 -11.59 10.57 -1.99
C ASN A 175 -12.75 10.58 -3.00
N THR A 176 -13.49 11.68 -3.07
CA THR A 176 -14.64 11.85 -3.97
C THR A 176 -14.23 12.45 -5.31
N PHE A 177 -15.08 12.26 -6.30
CA PHE A 177 -14.92 12.86 -7.62
C PHE A 177 -15.09 14.38 -7.54
N THR A 178 -14.15 15.09 -8.18
CA THR A 178 -14.35 16.48 -8.58
C THR A 178 -13.76 16.67 -9.97
N GLU A 179 -14.30 17.63 -10.73
CA GLU A 179 -13.80 17.94 -12.07
C GLU A 179 -12.33 18.37 -12.03
N GLU A 180 -11.91 19.12 -11.01
CA GLU A 180 -10.52 19.54 -10.83
C GLU A 180 -9.57 18.35 -10.61
N LYS A 181 -9.93 17.40 -9.73
CA LYS A 181 -9.14 16.19 -9.46
C LYS A 181 -9.06 15.30 -10.72
N PHE A 182 -10.17 15.17 -11.45
CA PHE A 182 -10.21 14.43 -12.70
C PHE A 182 -9.33 15.07 -13.79
N ASN A 183 -9.36 16.40 -13.93
CA ASN A 183 -8.54 17.11 -14.91
C ASN A 183 -7.04 16.93 -14.63
N LEU A 184 -6.63 16.95 -13.35
CA LEU A 184 -5.25 16.62 -12.96
C LEU A 184 -4.88 15.18 -13.34
N PHE A 185 -5.74 14.20 -13.03
CA PHE A 185 -5.51 12.80 -13.38
C PHE A 185 -5.41 12.61 -14.89
N LYS A 186 -6.34 13.19 -15.66
CA LYS A 186 -6.34 13.14 -17.13
C LYS A 186 -5.07 13.72 -17.73
N HIS A 187 -4.62 14.86 -17.21
CA HIS A 187 -3.33 15.45 -17.61
C HIS A 187 -2.17 14.49 -17.35
N TYR A 188 -2.11 13.92 -16.14
CA TYR A 188 -1.04 13.01 -15.74
C TYR A 188 -1.02 11.73 -16.58
N GLN A 189 -2.17 11.06 -16.74
CA GLN A 189 -2.30 9.86 -17.58
C GLN A 189 -1.82 10.13 -19.01
N LYS A 190 -2.27 11.24 -19.61
CA LYS A 190 -1.87 11.59 -20.96
C LYS A 190 -0.36 11.88 -21.09
N LYS A 191 0.21 12.64 -20.16
CA LYS A 191 1.62 13.08 -20.24
C LYS A 191 2.64 12.03 -19.81
N ILE A 192 2.30 11.21 -18.81
CA ILE A 192 3.24 10.25 -18.21
C ILE A 192 3.00 8.82 -18.71
N HIS A 193 1.75 8.45 -18.95
CA HIS A 193 1.36 7.10 -19.35
C HIS A 193 0.96 6.97 -20.83
N ASN A 194 0.77 8.09 -21.54
CA ASN A 194 0.24 8.11 -22.91
C ASN A 194 -1.10 7.37 -23.02
N ASP A 195 -1.94 7.58 -22.01
CA ASP A 195 -3.23 6.92 -21.83
C ASP A 195 -4.35 7.97 -21.72
N ASP A 196 -5.53 7.65 -22.25
CA ASP A 196 -6.68 8.53 -22.26
C ASP A 196 -7.62 8.17 -21.10
N ALA A 197 -7.61 9.02 -20.07
CA ALA A 197 -8.44 8.83 -18.88
C ALA A 197 -9.91 9.21 -19.13
N THR A 198 -10.82 8.39 -18.59
CA THR A 198 -12.25 8.68 -18.48
C THR A 198 -12.64 8.94 -17.02
N GLU A 199 -13.77 9.62 -16.80
CA GLU A 199 -14.33 9.79 -15.46
C GLU A 199 -14.55 8.45 -14.76
N SER A 200 -15.11 7.46 -15.44
CA SER A 200 -15.32 6.11 -14.88
C SER A 200 -14.01 5.45 -14.46
N SER A 201 -12.93 5.63 -15.24
CA SER A 201 -11.61 5.09 -14.88
C SER A 201 -11.05 5.76 -13.62
N PHE A 202 -11.22 7.09 -13.49
CA PHE A 202 -10.81 7.85 -12.32
C PHE A 202 -11.59 7.41 -11.09
N THR A 203 -12.92 7.37 -11.18
CA THR A 203 -13.79 6.99 -10.07
C THR A 203 -13.51 5.58 -9.61
N ARG A 204 -13.41 4.61 -10.53
CA ARG A 204 -13.13 3.21 -10.19
C ARG A 204 -11.76 3.03 -9.52
N PHE A 205 -10.75 3.78 -9.96
CA PHE A 205 -9.38 3.59 -9.47
C PHE A 205 -9.09 4.38 -8.18
N LEU A 206 -9.56 5.62 -8.09
CA LEU A 206 -9.13 6.58 -7.07
C LEU A 206 -10.24 6.94 -6.07
N CYS A 207 -11.51 6.84 -6.46
CA CYS A 207 -12.63 7.18 -5.57
C CYS A 207 -13.26 5.98 -4.88
N VAL A 208 -13.41 4.86 -5.61
CA VAL A 208 -13.85 3.61 -5.00
C VAL A 208 -12.77 3.13 -4.02
N ASN A 209 -13.18 2.73 -2.82
CA ASN A 209 -12.31 2.22 -1.79
C ASN A 209 -12.97 1.00 -1.09
N PRO A 210 -12.19 0.13 -0.43
CA PRO A 210 -12.68 -1.12 0.11
C PRO A 210 -13.27 -0.98 1.53
N PHE A 211 -13.29 0.23 2.11
CA PHE A 211 -13.46 0.39 3.55
C PHE A 211 -14.92 0.46 3.99
N LYS A 212 -15.18 -0.16 5.15
CA LYS A 212 -16.45 -0.07 5.85
C LYS A 212 -16.23 0.14 7.36
N PRO A 213 -16.63 1.29 7.93
CA PRO A 213 -17.12 2.49 7.22
C PRO A 213 -16.03 3.08 6.30
N ALA A 214 -16.44 3.83 5.27
CA ALA A 214 -15.51 4.47 4.34
C ALA A 214 -14.59 5.49 5.04
N TYR A 215 -15.14 6.17 6.05
CA TYR A 215 -14.45 7.16 6.88
C TYR A 215 -14.83 6.95 8.34
N SER A 216 -13.85 7.08 9.22
CA SER A 216 -14.05 7.06 10.66
C SER A 216 -12.98 7.88 11.37
N VAL A 217 -13.11 7.99 12.68
CA VAL A 217 -12.11 8.58 13.55
C VAL A 217 -11.83 7.55 14.63
N ASP A 218 -10.55 7.27 14.89
CA ASP A 218 -10.17 6.32 15.93
C ASP A 218 -10.25 6.91 17.34
N GLU A 219 -9.92 6.10 18.34
CA GLU A 219 -9.92 6.49 19.76
C GLU A 219 -8.97 7.66 20.08
N LYS A 220 -7.97 7.92 19.22
CA LYS A 220 -7.00 9.01 19.37
C LYS A 220 -7.40 10.26 18.59
N GLY A 221 -8.58 10.29 17.97
CA GLY A 221 -9.02 11.41 17.15
C GLY A 221 -8.40 11.44 15.74
N ARG A 222 -7.73 10.36 15.32
CA ARG A 222 -7.06 10.26 14.02
C ARG A 222 -8.07 9.85 12.94
N LYS A 223 -7.98 10.49 11.76
CA LYS A 223 -8.82 10.17 10.59
C LYS A 223 -8.46 8.79 10.03
N ILE A 224 -9.44 7.92 9.81
CA ILE A 224 -9.25 6.58 9.24
C ILE A 224 -10.10 6.45 7.97
N GLY A 225 -9.52 5.95 6.88
CA GLY A 225 -10.21 5.80 5.59
C GLY A 225 -9.33 6.15 4.39
N ALA A 226 -9.94 6.22 3.20
CA ALA A 226 -9.26 6.59 1.96
C ALA A 226 -9.40 8.09 1.68
N TYR A 227 -8.30 8.83 1.56
CA TYR A 227 -8.31 10.28 1.37
C TYR A 227 -7.49 10.70 0.15
N HIS A 228 -7.84 11.86 -0.40
CA HIS A 228 -7.03 12.61 -1.34
C HIS A 228 -6.27 13.71 -0.59
N GLN A 229 -4.94 13.66 -0.59
CA GLN A 229 -4.11 14.78 -0.16
C GLN A 229 -3.85 15.68 -1.37
N CYS A 230 -4.54 16.80 -1.41
CA CYS A 230 -4.53 17.77 -2.49
C CYS A 230 -3.53 18.88 -2.23
N TYR A 231 -2.74 19.22 -3.27
CA TYR A 231 -1.70 20.24 -3.22
C TYR A 231 -2.10 21.40 -4.14
N TYR A 232 -2.41 22.54 -3.55
CA TYR A 232 -2.86 23.74 -4.23
C TYR A 232 -1.73 24.78 -4.29
N LEU A 233 -1.56 25.40 -5.46
CA LEU A 233 -0.66 26.52 -5.69
C LEU A 233 -1.45 27.67 -6.32
N ASP A 234 -1.53 28.79 -5.62
CA ASP A 234 -2.31 29.98 -6.03
C ASP A 234 -3.76 29.64 -6.42
N GLY A 235 -4.36 28.71 -5.68
CA GLY A 235 -5.72 28.23 -5.90
C GLY A 235 -5.89 27.17 -6.99
N ARG A 236 -4.81 26.75 -7.68
CA ARG A 236 -4.83 25.66 -8.67
C ARG A 236 -4.36 24.34 -8.05
N LEU A 237 -5.10 23.25 -8.22
CA LEU A 237 -4.62 21.91 -7.87
C LEU A 237 -3.45 21.49 -8.78
N ILE A 238 -2.27 21.31 -8.19
CA ILE A 238 -1.03 20.96 -8.90
C ILE A 238 -0.54 19.54 -8.63
N ALA A 239 -0.98 18.90 -7.54
CA ALA A 239 -0.69 17.50 -7.25
C ALA A 239 -1.75 16.89 -6.33
N MET A 240 -1.83 15.56 -6.35
CA MET A 240 -2.73 14.79 -5.50
C MET A 240 -2.11 13.45 -5.15
N ALA A 241 -2.07 13.12 -3.85
CA ALA A 241 -1.79 11.77 -3.36
C ALA A 241 -3.09 11.08 -2.99
N VAL A 242 -3.20 9.79 -3.28
CA VAL A 242 -4.28 8.92 -2.80
C VAL A 242 -3.71 8.07 -1.67
N LEU A 243 -4.28 8.24 -0.49
CA LEU A 243 -3.75 7.70 0.77
C LEU A 243 -4.80 6.88 1.48
N ASP A 244 -4.38 5.75 2.05
CA ASP A 244 -5.17 5.04 3.06
C ASP A 244 -4.60 5.38 4.44
N LEU A 245 -5.39 6.06 5.27
CA LEU A 245 -5.06 6.31 6.67
C LEU A 245 -5.64 5.16 7.49
N LEU A 246 -4.76 4.42 8.14
CA LEU A 246 -5.03 3.15 8.82
C LEU A 246 -4.57 3.23 10.29
N PRO A 247 -4.95 2.29 11.17
CA PRO A 247 -4.76 2.40 12.61
C PRO A 247 -3.33 2.75 13.08
N ASP A 248 -2.29 2.24 12.42
CA ASP A 248 -0.89 2.50 12.77
C ASP A 248 -0.08 3.08 11.59
N CYS A 249 -0.69 3.28 10.41
CA CYS A 249 0.06 3.71 9.24
C CYS A 249 -0.72 4.59 8.26
N ILE A 250 0.03 5.31 7.43
CA ILE A 250 -0.46 5.89 6.18
C ILE A 250 0.11 5.07 5.03
N SER A 251 -0.75 4.63 4.10
CA SER A 251 -0.33 3.89 2.91
C SER A 251 -0.54 4.72 1.64
N GLY A 252 0.55 4.93 0.89
CA GLY A 252 0.50 5.55 -0.42
C GLY A 252 -0.04 4.60 -1.48
N VAL A 253 -1.16 4.96 -2.11
CA VAL A 253 -1.80 4.18 -3.17
C VAL A 253 -1.38 4.68 -4.55
N TYR A 254 -1.52 5.99 -4.78
CA TYR A 254 -1.17 6.62 -6.05
C TYR A 254 -0.76 8.08 -5.85
N PHE A 255 0.08 8.62 -6.73
CA PHE A 255 0.47 10.02 -6.69
C PHE A 255 0.52 10.57 -8.11
N MET A 256 -0.10 11.73 -8.33
CA MET A 256 -0.12 12.40 -9.62
C MET A 256 0.13 13.90 -9.45
N TYR A 257 0.67 14.53 -10.49
CA TYR A 257 1.00 15.95 -10.46
C TYR A 257 0.96 16.59 -11.84
N HIS A 258 0.81 17.91 -11.87
CA HIS A 258 0.82 18.67 -13.10
C HIS A 258 2.26 18.85 -13.60
N THR A 259 2.53 18.47 -14.84
CA THR A 259 3.91 18.39 -15.38
C THR A 259 4.64 19.73 -15.47
N ASP A 260 3.93 20.86 -15.39
CA ASP A 260 4.51 22.22 -15.27
C ASP A 260 5.46 22.38 -14.07
N PHE A 261 5.37 21.47 -13.10
CA PHE A 261 6.15 21.48 -11.86
C PHE A 261 7.16 20.32 -11.77
N SER A 262 7.43 19.63 -12.89
CA SER A 262 8.35 18.47 -12.92
C SER A 262 9.75 18.78 -12.40
N GLN A 263 10.24 20.01 -12.60
CA GLN A 263 11.52 20.53 -12.11
C GLN A 263 11.66 20.50 -10.59
N TYR A 264 10.53 20.45 -9.86
CA TYR A 264 10.53 20.39 -8.40
C TYR A 264 10.45 18.96 -7.84
N ALA A 265 10.39 17.94 -8.71
CA ALA A 265 10.35 16.54 -8.32
C ALA A 265 9.26 16.25 -7.27
N LEU A 266 8.01 16.64 -7.57
CA LEU A 266 6.87 16.56 -6.65
C LEU A 266 6.66 15.16 -6.06
N GLY A 267 6.93 14.07 -6.79
CA GLY A 267 6.83 12.71 -6.24
C GLY A 267 7.83 12.41 -5.12
N LYS A 268 9.01 13.06 -5.13
CA LYS A 268 9.96 12.95 -4.01
C LYS A 268 9.49 13.77 -2.81
N LEU A 269 8.96 14.96 -3.08
CA LEU A 269 8.41 15.85 -2.05
C LEU A 269 7.20 15.24 -1.37
N SER A 270 6.31 14.61 -2.13
CA SER A 270 5.11 13.98 -1.60
C SER A 270 5.48 12.94 -0.57
N ALA A 271 6.34 11.97 -0.91
CA ALA A 271 6.72 10.90 0.01
C ALA A 271 7.32 11.42 1.33
N VAL A 272 8.03 12.54 1.27
CA VAL A 272 8.54 13.25 2.45
C VAL A 272 7.41 13.94 3.23
N ARG A 273 6.46 14.58 2.55
CA ARG A 273 5.29 15.22 3.16
C ARG A 273 4.31 14.21 3.78
N GLU A 274 4.08 13.07 3.12
CA GLU A 274 3.26 11.98 3.64
C GLU A 274 3.90 11.31 4.86
N THR A 275 5.24 11.20 4.88
CA THR A 275 5.96 10.80 6.10
C THR A 275 5.75 11.80 7.24
N ALA A 276 5.81 13.10 6.93
CA ALA A 276 5.52 14.14 7.91
C ALA A 276 4.05 14.13 8.36
N LEU A 277 3.10 13.83 7.46
CA LEU A 277 1.69 13.67 7.82
C LEU A 277 1.52 12.50 8.79
N ALA A 278 2.23 11.40 8.56
CA ALA A 278 2.21 10.25 9.46
C ALA A 278 2.74 10.65 10.85
N GLU A 279 3.86 11.37 10.92
CA GLU A 279 4.43 11.85 12.18
C GLU A 279 3.49 12.85 12.92
N GLU A 280 2.98 13.86 12.19
CA GLU A 280 2.04 14.87 12.70
C GLU A 280 0.75 14.23 13.25
N GLY A 281 0.22 13.24 12.53
CA GLY A 281 -1.00 12.53 12.89
C GLY A 281 -0.81 11.41 13.90
N GLY A 282 0.43 11.12 14.33
CA GLY A 282 0.71 10.02 15.26
C GLY A 282 0.51 8.62 14.66
N TYR A 283 0.70 8.47 13.35
CA TYR A 283 0.81 7.17 12.68
C TYR A 283 2.27 6.72 12.73
N GLU A 284 2.49 5.47 13.10
CA GLU A 284 3.84 4.94 13.32
C GLU A 284 4.60 4.76 12.01
N TYR A 285 3.90 4.34 10.95
CA TYR A 285 4.53 3.98 9.68
C TYR A 285 3.98 4.77 8.49
N TYR A 286 4.84 4.99 7.51
CA TYR A 286 4.44 5.33 6.15
C TYR A 286 4.78 4.17 5.21
N TYR A 287 3.77 3.57 4.60
CA TYR A 287 3.89 2.50 3.61
C TYR A 287 4.01 3.15 2.24
N MET A 288 5.16 2.98 1.61
CA MET A 288 5.45 3.62 0.33
C MET A 288 4.91 2.81 -0.86
N GLY A 289 4.12 1.77 -0.64
CA GLY A 289 3.70 0.82 -1.66
C GLY A 289 4.74 -0.29 -1.87
N TYR A 290 4.98 -0.69 -3.12
CA TYR A 290 5.97 -1.72 -3.46
C TYR A 290 7.33 -1.15 -3.82
N TYR A 291 8.40 -1.82 -3.41
CA TYR A 291 9.76 -1.67 -3.92
C TYR A 291 10.02 -2.80 -4.92
N ILE A 292 10.47 -2.44 -6.12
CA ILE A 292 10.81 -3.39 -7.18
C ILE A 292 12.25 -3.11 -7.59
N HIS A 293 13.15 -4.01 -7.22
CA HIS A 293 14.58 -3.82 -7.40
C HIS A 293 14.96 -3.66 -8.88
N SER A 294 14.35 -4.44 -9.76
CA SER A 294 14.59 -4.41 -11.21
C SER A 294 13.98 -3.21 -11.93
N CYS A 295 13.08 -2.44 -11.30
CA CYS A 295 12.36 -1.34 -11.93
C CYS A 295 12.94 0.03 -11.54
N PRO A 296 13.61 0.77 -12.45
CA PRO A 296 14.19 2.08 -12.13
C PRO A 296 13.20 3.09 -11.55
N LYS A 297 11.93 3.05 -11.99
CA LYS A 297 10.86 3.92 -11.48
C LYS A 297 10.45 3.62 -10.04
N MET A 298 10.75 2.42 -9.54
CA MET A 298 10.40 1.97 -8.19
C MET A 298 11.61 1.91 -7.25
N ARG A 299 12.83 1.89 -7.79
CA ARG A 299 14.08 1.82 -7.01
C ARG A 299 14.27 2.98 -6.04
N TYR A 300 13.70 4.15 -6.30
CA TYR A 300 13.93 5.34 -5.46
C TYR A 300 13.49 5.18 -4.00
N LYS A 301 12.56 4.25 -3.70
CA LYS A 301 12.04 4.04 -2.34
C LYS A 301 13.11 3.57 -1.36
N CYS A 302 14.17 2.90 -1.83
CA CYS A 302 15.28 2.52 -0.97
C CYS A 302 16.12 3.72 -0.48
N GLU A 303 15.97 4.90 -1.10
CA GLU A 303 16.67 6.12 -0.66
C GLU A 303 16.03 6.75 0.59
N TYR A 304 14.90 6.23 1.06
CA TYR A 304 14.16 6.71 2.24
C TYR A 304 14.53 5.82 3.42
N GLN A 305 15.29 6.35 4.38
CA GLN A 305 15.90 5.56 5.44
C GLN A 305 15.65 6.16 6.83
N PRO A 306 15.64 5.34 7.89
CA PRO A 306 15.67 3.87 7.87
C PRO A 306 14.36 3.28 7.31
N ALA A 307 14.47 2.37 6.34
CA ALA A 307 13.33 1.63 5.77
C ALA A 307 13.34 0.18 6.22
N GLU A 308 12.15 -0.41 6.21
CA GLU A 308 11.89 -1.82 6.46
C GLU A 308 11.24 -2.43 5.22
N ILE A 309 11.66 -3.65 4.88
CA ILE A 309 11.13 -4.45 3.79
C ILE A 309 10.51 -5.73 4.34
N LEU A 310 9.37 -6.12 3.80
CA LEU A 310 8.62 -7.29 4.24
C LEU A 310 9.20 -8.56 3.60
N ASP A 311 9.52 -9.57 4.42
CA ASP A 311 9.88 -10.90 3.92
C ASP A 311 8.64 -11.55 3.27
N PRO A 312 8.70 -11.96 2.00
CA PRO A 312 7.55 -12.54 1.29
C PRO A 312 7.12 -13.92 1.81
N GLU A 313 7.94 -14.62 2.59
CA GLU A 313 7.68 -15.99 3.06
C GLU A 313 7.09 -16.02 4.47
N CYS A 314 7.65 -15.24 5.40
CA CYS A 314 7.22 -15.24 6.79
C CYS A 314 6.48 -13.96 7.23
N TYR A 315 6.53 -12.89 6.43
CA TYR A 315 5.98 -11.56 6.76
C TYR A 315 6.67 -10.85 7.92
N ASP A 316 7.92 -11.22 8.22
CA ASP A 316 8.75 -10.44 9.13
C ASP A 316 9.30 -9.19 8.45
N TRP A 317 9.47 -8.13 9.23
CA TRP A 317 10.06 -6.87 8.76
C TRP A 317 11.57 -6.89 8.96
N HIS A 318 12.30 -6.68 7.88
CA HIS A 318 13.76 -6.59 7.89
C HIS A 318 14.22 -5.17 7.55
N PRO A 319 15.31 -4.66 8.15
CA PRO A 319 15.94 -3.43 7.68
C PRO A 319 16.30 -3.54 6.20
N PHE A 320 15.97 -2.51 5.41
CA PHE A 320 16.47 -2.40 4.03
C PHE A 320 17.84 -1.73 4.03
N ASP A 321 18.87 -2.51 4.37
CA ASP A 321 20.27 -2.08 4.42
C ASP A 321 21.05 -2.45 3.16
N ASP A 322 22.35 -2.17 3.16
CA ASP A 322 23.24 -2.47 2.04
C ASP A 322 23.39 -3.98 1.80
N ALA A 323 23.26 -4.82 2.84
CA ALA A 323 23.33 -6.27 2.71
C ALA A 323 22.08 -6.81 1.99
N PHE A 324 20.89 -6.38 2.39
CA PHE A 324 19.64 -6.75 1.71
C PHE A 324 19.65 -6.29 0.26
N ARG A 325 20.09 -5.05 0.02
CA ARG A 325 20.23 -4.51 -1.34
C ARG A 325 21.21 -5.33 -2.18
N SER A 326 22.37 -5.67 -1.61
CA SER A 326 23.39 -6.46 -2.30
C SER A 326 22.88 -7.86 -2.64
N ALA A 327 22.08 -8.48 -1.77
CA ALA A 327 21.43 -9.76 -2.09
C ALA A 327 20.54 -9.63 -3.33
N LEU A 328 19.72 -8.57 -3.41
CA LEU A 328 18.85 -8.33 -4.56
C LEU A 328 19.59 -7.95 -5.86
N ASP A 329 20.81 -7.40 -5.77
CA ASP A 329 21.64 -7.14 -6.96
C ASP A 329 22.06 -8.46 -7.65
N HIS A 330 22.10 -9.58 -6.91
CA HIS A 330 22.48 -10.92 -7.43
C HIS A 330 21.30 -11.88 -7.59
N LYS A 331 20.21 -11.66 -6.86
CA LYS A 331 19.06 -12.57 -6.74
C LYS A 331 17.77 -11.81 -7.01
N PRO A 332 17.01 -12.16 -8.08
CA PRO A 332 15.73 -11.49 -8.36
C PRO A 332 14.70 -11.63 -7.23
N TYR A 333 14.68 -12.80 -6.59
CA TYR A 333 13.90 -13.11 -5.41
C TYR A 333 14.81 -13.41 -4.23
N TYR A 334 14.57 -12.75 -3.11
CA TYR A 334 15.29 -12.90 -1.85
C TYR A 334 14.32 -12.91 -0.66
N SER A 335 14.49 -13.87 0.24
CA SER A 335 13.79 -13.99 1.51
C SER A 335 14.81 -14.39 2.58
N PRO A 336 15.12 -13.52 3.55
CA PRO A 336 16.04 -13.87 4.64
C PRO A 336 15.63 -15.13 5.41
N SER A 337 14.33 -15.31 5.67
CA SER A 337 13.82 -16.48 6.37
C SER A 337 14.02 -17.77 5.57
N LEU A 338 13.73 -17.76 4.26
CA LEU A 338 13.92 -18.91 3.39
C LEU A 338 15.39 -19.28 3.24
N GLU A 339 16.25 -18.28 3.05
CA GLU A 339 17.70 -18.49 2.95
C GLU A 339 18.25 -19.14 4.21
N LYS A 340 17.80 -18.67 5.39
CA LYS A 340 18.19 -19.25 6.66
C LYS A 340 17.75 -20.71 6.77
N ILE A 341 16.49 -21.02 6.50
CA ILE A 341 15.95 -22.39 6.59
C ILE A 341 16.73 -23.33 5.66
N LEU A 342 16.88 -22.96 4.39
CA LEU A 342 17.48 -23.84 3.39
C LEU A 342 18.99 -24.00 3.57
N THR A 343 19.68 -22.99 4.09
CA THR A 343 21.11 -23.10 4.43
C THR A 343 21.35 -23.93 5.70
N GLU A 344 20.47 -23.84 6.71
CA GLU A 344 20.53 -24.67 7.93
C GLU A 344 20.22 -26.15 7.64
N GLU A 345 19.26 -26.45 6.76
CA GLU A 345 18.97 -27.82 6.33
C GLU A 345 20.15 -28.44 5.56
N GLY A 346 20.83 -27.65 4.72
CA GLY A 346 22.05 -28.03 4.01
C GLY A 346 21.93 -29.21 3.03
N SER A 347 20.71 -29.72 2.79
CA SER A 347 20.48 -30.86 1.92
C SER A 347 20.69 -30.49 0.44
N GLU A 348 21.08 -31.45 -0.40
CA GLU A 348 21.23 -31.22 -1.84
C GLU A 348 19.93 -30.69 -2.47
N ALA A 349 18.78 -31.22 -2.03
CA ALA A 349 17.45 -30.75 -2.44
C ALA A 349 17.16 -29.31 -1.97
N SER A 350 17.54 -28.94 -0.75
CA SER A 350 17.37 -27.56 -0.23
C SER A 350 18.26 -26.59 -1.01
N MET A 351 19.48 -27.00 -1.36
CA MET A 351 20.41 -26.23 -2.19
C MET A 351 19.96 -26.11 -3.66
N GLU A 352 19.33 -27.15 -4.20
CA GLU A 352 18.72 -27.12 -5.52
C GLU A 352 17.48 -26.22 -5.54
N LEU A 353 16.64 -26.30 -4.50
CA LEU A 353 15.49 -25.40 -4.31
C LEU A 353 15.95 -23.94 -4.24
N LEU A 354 16.97 -23.65 -3.42
CA LEU A 354 17.68 -22.36 -3.37
C LEU A 354 18.04 -21.85 -4.77
N LYS A 355 18.67 -22.68 -5.60
CA LYS A 355 19.06 -22.28 -6.96
C LYS A 355 17.84 -22.06 -7.86
N SER A 356 16.82 -22.89 -7.75
CA SER A 356 15.65 -22.87 -8.65
C SER A 356 14.81 -21.60 -8.55
N TYR A 357 14.53 -21.09 -7.34
CA TYR A 357 13.70 -19.90 -7.18
C TYR A 357 14.44 -18.60 -7.54
N HIS A 358 15.79 -18.61 -7.50
CA HIS A 358 16.59 -17.51 -8.05
C HIS A 358 16.51 -17.41 -9.58
N VAL A 359 16.17 -18.52 -10.27
CA VAL A 359 16.16 -18.63 -11.73
C VAL A 359 14.74 -18.53 -12.32
N ARG A 360 13.70 -18.95 -11.60
CA ARG A 360 12.29 -18.94 -12.06
C ARG A 360 11.76 -17.56 -12.48
N ALA A 361 12.39 -16.46 -12.08
CA ALA A 361 12.02 -15.09 -12.47
C ALA A 361 12.07 -14.79 -13.99
N LYS A 362 12.61 -15.69 -14.83
CA LYS A 362 12.72 -15.51 -16.29
C LYS A 362 11.95 -16.50 -17.16
N ILE A 363 11.31 -17.51 -16.59
CA ILE A 363 10.58 -18.49 -17.40
C ILE A 363 9.12 -18.04 -17.47
N SER A 364 8.71 -17.56 -18.64
CA SER A 364 7.32 -17.50 -19.06
C SER A 364 6.79 -18.93 -19.10
N MET A 365 6.37 -19.48 -17.96
CA MET A 365 5.48 -20.63 -18.01
C MET A 365 4.18 -20.12 -18.64
N GLU A 366 3.73 -20.80 -19.71
CA GLU A 366 2.43 -20.49 -20.30
C GLU A 366 1.39 -20.54 -19.16
N PRO A 367 0.63 -19.45 -18.94
CA PRO A 367 -0.38 -19.44 -17.91
C PRO A 367 -1.39 -20.52 -18.23
N THR A 368 -1.72 -21.36 -17.25
CA THR A 368 -2.91 -22.18 -17.36
C THR A 368 -4.02 -21.47 -16.63
N ASP A 369 -5.21 -21.43 -17.21
CA ASP A 369 -6.40 -20.86 -16.55
C ASP A 369 -6.74 -21.61 -15.24
N GLU A 370 -6.08 -22.74 -14.96
CA GLU A 370 -6.25 -23.62 -13.79
C GLU A 370 -5.26 -23.37 -12.64
N ASP A 371 -4.38 -22.35 -12.73
CA ASP A 371 -3.41 -22.03 -11.66
C ASP A 371 -4.17 -21.74 -10.33
N THR A 372 -3.75 -22.40 -9.24
CA THR A 372 -4.18 -22.12 -7.85
C THR A 372 -2.97 -21.66 -7.04
N VAL A 373 -3.20 -21.00 -5.92
CA VAL A 373 -2.09 -20.58 -5.03
C VAL A 373 -1.27 -21.77 -4.50
N PHE A 374 -1.87 -22.97 -4.47
CA PHE A 374 -1.20 -24.20 -4.07
C PHE A 374 -0.35 -24.79 -5.19
N SER A 375 -0.85 -24.83 -6.43
CA SER A 375 -0.11 -25.39 -7.56
C SER A 375 1.07 -24.50 -7.95
N THR A 376 0.99 -23.19 -7.75
CA THR A 376 2.10 -22.26 -7.99
C THR A 376 3.09 -22.15 -6.84
N ASP A 377 2.80 -22.78 -5.68
CA ASP A 377 3.53 -22.61 -4.41
C ASP A 377 3.79 -21.12 -4.11
N MET A 378 2.70 -20.34 -4.12
CA MET A 378 2.73 -18.89 -3.86
C MET A 378 3.42 -18.60 -2.52
N SER A 379 4.31 -17.59 -2.51
CA SER A 379 5.12 -17.26 -1.32
C SER A 379 4.26 -16.88 -0.10
N GLY A 380 4.65 -17.45 1.05
CA GLY A 380 4.06 -17.14 2.37
C GLY A 380 2.59 -17.55 2.57
N ILE A 381 2.05 -18.46 1.74
CA ILE A 381 0.72 -19.02 1.98
C ILE A 381 0.70 -20.04 3.12
N VAL A 382 -0.45 -20.15 3.79
CA VAL A 382 -0.70 -21.26 4.74
C VAL A 382 -0.72 -22.58 3.98
N LYS A 383 -0.09 -23.62 4.53
CA LYS A 383 -0.05 -24.95 3.91
C LYS A 383 -1.40 -25.65 4.06
N VAL A 384 -1.77 -26.45 3.05
CA VAL A 384 -3.06 -27.16 2.96
C VAL A 384 -3.38 -27.95 4.24
N LYS A 385 -2.41 -28.68 4.80
CA LYS A 385 -2.55 -29.44 6.04
C LYS A 385 -3.06 -28.62 7.23
N ASP A 386 -2.72 -27.34 7.29
CA ASP A 386 -3.11 -26.45 8.39
C ASP A 386 -4.46 -25.79 8.09
N ILE A 387 -4.77 -25.60 6.80
CA ILE A 387 -6.08 -25.14 6.33
C ILE A 387 -7.15 -26.19 6.59
N GLU A 388 -6.90 -27.46 6.29
CA GLU A 388 -7.84 -28.58 6.51
C GLU A 388 -8.36 -28.66 7.95
N ARG A 389 -7.56 -28.22 8.92
CA ARG A 389 -7.91 -28.19 10.35
C ARG A 389 -8.95 -27.11 10.71
N VAL A 390 -9.08 -26.08 9.89
CA VAL A 390 -9.91 -24.90 10.19
C VAL A 390 -10.95 -24.59 9.12
N ILE A 391 -10.82 -25.17 7.92
CA ILE A 391 -11.61 -24.79 6.76
C ILE A 391 -13.10 -25.00 6.97
N GLY A 392 -13.52 -26.05 7.67
CA GLY A 392 -14.93 -26.32 7.95
C GLY A 392 -15.62 -25.23 8.79
N VAL A 393 -14.87 -24.57 9.69
CA VAL A 393 -15.39 -23.50 10.55
C VAL A 393 -15.16 -22.09 9.98
N ALA A 394 -14.69 -21.97 8.74
CA ALA A 394 -14.56 -20.69 8.08
C ALA A 394 -15.94 -20.05 7.86
N GLN A 395 -16.04 -18.75 8.11
CA GLN A 395 -17.29 -18.02 7.90
C GLN A 395 -17.47 -17.73 6.41
N VAL A 396 -18.63 -18.08 5.86
CA VAL A 396 -18.94 -17.86 4.45
C VAL A 396 -20.24 -17.09 4.26
N LEU A 397 -20.31 -16.34 3.16
CA LEU A 397 -21.53 -15.69 2.68
C LEU A 397 -21.92 -16.30 1.32
N VAL A 398 -23.06 -17.00 1.29
CA VAL A 398 -23.63 -17.61 0.08
C VAL A 398 -24.95 -16.93 -0.24
N GLY A 399 -24.98 -16.18 -1.35
CA GLY A 399 -26.11 -15.29 -1.65
C GLY A 399 -26.28 -14.25 -0.54
N LYS A 400 -27.32 -14.39 0.29
CA LYS A 400 -27.61 -13.52 1.44
C LYS A 400 -27.46 -14.23 2.80
N THR A 401 -27.03 -15.49 2.79
CA THR A 401 -26.99 -16.35 3.97
C THR A 401 -25.58 -16.48 4.51
N TYR A 402 -25.41 -16.19 5.79
CA TYR A 402 -24.19 -16.50 6.53
C TYR A 402 -24.22 -17.94 7.02
N ALA A 403 -23.11 -18.65 6.85
CA ALA A 403 -22.96 -20.04 7.30
C ALA A 403 -21.50 -20.33 7.65
N LEU A 404 -21.27 -21.48 8.29
CA LEU A 404 -19.96 -22.11 8.31
C LEU A 404 -19.75 -22.89 7.00
N ALA A 405 -18.51 -22.98 6.54
CA ALA A 405 -18.18 -23.68 5.29
C ALA A 405 -18.65 -25.14 5.27
N GLU A 406 -18.54 -25.85 6.39
CA GLU A 406 -19.01 -27.24 6.52
C GLU A 406 -20.52 -27.43 6.32
N MET A 407 -21.31 -26.35 6.41
CA MET A 407 -22.75 -26.37 6.19
C MET A 407 -23.13 -26.27 4.71
N ILE A 408 -22.16 -26.12 3.79
CA ILE A 408 -22.42 -26.09 2.35
C ILE A 408 -22.85 -27.50 1.91
N VAL A 409 -23.95 -27.59 1.16
CA VAL A 409 -24.43 -28.87 0.61
C VAL A 409 -23.37 -29.48 -0.31
N GLY A 410 -23.01 -30.74 -0.07
CA GLY A 410 -21.94 -31.44 -0.81
C GLY A 410 -20.52 -31.10 -0.32
N TRP A 411 -20.37 -30.49 0.86
CA TRP A 411 -19.09 -30.05 1.41
C TRP A 411 -18.00 -31.14 1.35
N GLU A 412 -18.31 -32.34 1.82
CA GLU A 412 -17.33 -33.44 1.89
C GLU A 412 -16.78 -33.82 0.51
N ASP A 413 -17.62 -33.74 -0.53
CA ASP A 413 -17.27 -34.16 -1.89
C ASP A 413 -16.49 -33.09 -2.67
N PHE A 414 -16.48 -31.83 -2.22
CA PHE A 414 -15.75 -30.79 -2.93
C PHE A 414 -14.23 -30.97 -2.78
N PRO A 415 -13.47 -31.00 -3.90
CA PRO A 415 -12.02 -31.02 -3.87
C PRO A 415 -11.45 -29.68 -3.39
N ILE A 416 -10.35 -29.71 -2.63
CA ILE A 416 -9.68 -28.51 -2.10
C ILE A 416 -8.70 -27.88 -3.10
N ASP A 417 -8.24 -28.66 -4.07
CA ASP A 417 -7.17 -28.35 -5.01
C ASP A 417 -7.68 -28.12 -6.45
N VAL A 418 -8.94 -28.43 -6.73
CA VAL A 418 -9.55 -28.15 -8.03
C VAL A 418 -10.12 -26.74 -8.03
N GLN A 419 -9.59 -25.93 -8.95
CA GLN A 419 -9.97 -24.53 -9.11
C GLN A 419 -11.49 -24.35 -9.27
N GLY A 420 -12.04 -23.34 -8.62
CA GLY A 420 -13.44 -22.96 -8.77
C GLY A 420 -14.43 -23.73 -7.88
N SER A 421 -14.01 -24.84 -7.27
CA SER A 421 -14.81 -25.51 -6.24
C SER A 421 -15.04 -24.57 -5.03
N PRO A 422 -16.20 -24.64 -4.34
CA PRO A 422 -16.42 -23.84 -3.13
C PRO A 422 -15.35 -24.06 -2.06
N LYS A 423 -14.92 -25.31 -1.85
CA LYS A 423 -13.87 -25.66 -0.88
C LYS A 423 -12.52 -25.07 -1.29
N ASN A 424 -12.17 -25.15 -2.57
CA ASN A 424 -10.95 -24.54 -3.09
C ASN A 424 -10.95 -23.02 -2.92
N LYS A 425 -12.02 -22.32 -3.30
CA LYS A 425 -12.11 -20.85 -3.13
C LYS A 425 -11.91 -20.40 -1.68
N ILE A 426 -12.50 -21.12 -0.73
CA ILE A 426 -12.33 -20.85 0.71
C ILE A 426 -10.89 -21.16 1.12
N ALA A 427 -10.34 -22.28 0.67
CA ALA A 427 -8.97 -22.68 0.98
C ALA A 427 -7.95 -21.66 0.48
N GLU A 428 -8.04 -21.19 -0.76
CA GLU A 428 -7.13 -20.18 -1.32
C GLU A 428 -7.24 -18.84 -0.57
N ALA A 429 -8.46 -18.45 -0.18
CA ALA A 429 -8.67 -17.25 0.64
C ALA A 429 -7.98 -17.39 2.01
N ILE A 430 -8.16 -18.51 2.71
CA ILE A 430 -7.48 -18.77 4.00
C ILE A 430 -5.96 -18.80 3.80
N ALA A 431 -5.50 -19.47 2.73
CA ALA A 431 -4.08 -19.61 2.41
C ALA A 431 -3.39 -18.25 2.26
N THR A 432 -4.03 -17.33 1.54
CA THR A 432 -3.46 -16.03 1.20
C THR A 432 -3.65 -14.96 2.27
N LEU A 433 -4.79 -14.99 2.99
CA LEU A 433 -5.07 -14.11 4.12
C LEU A 433 -4.27 -14.51 5.37
N GLY A 434 -3.94 -15.79 5.52
CA GLY A 434 -3.38 -16.35 6.74
C GLY A 434 -4.45 -16.61 7.81
N LEU A 435 -4.16 -17.56 8.72
CA LEU A 435 -5.13 -18.06 9.70
C LEU A 435 -5.73 -16.96 10.61
N ASP A 436 -4.91 -15.98 11.01
CA ASP A 436 -5.36 -14.89 11.89
C ASP A 436 -6.40 -13.98 11.21
N ILE A 437 -6.15 -13.53 9.99
CA ILE A 437 -7.08 -12.64 9.26
C ILE A 437 -8.30 -13.44 8.81
N ALA A 438 -8.09 -14.67 8.31
CA ALA A 438 -9.17 -15.54 7.86
C ALA A 438 -10.18 -15.86 8.97
N SER A 439 -9.76 -15.87 10.25
CA SER A 439 -10.68 -16.08 11.38
C SER A 439 -11.66 -14.92 11.63
N ARG A 440 -11.36 -13.73 11.07
CA ARG A 440 -12.11 -12.48 11.26
C ARG A 440 -12.81 -12.00 9.98
N VAL A 441 -12.57 -12.67 8.85
CA VAL A 441 -13.12 -12.34 7.52
C VAL A 441 -14.19 -13.36 7.13
N ILE A 442 -15.24 -12.87 6.50
CA ILE A 442 -16.26 -13.69 5.85
C ILE A 442 -15.91 -13.85 4.37
N VAL A 443 -15.77 -15.08 3.90
CA VAL A 443 -15.51 -15.39 2.50
C VAL A 443 -16.82 -15.43 1.73
N CYS A 444 -17.01 -14.49 0.82
CA CYS A 444 -18.19 -14.42 -0.04
C CYS A 444 -18.00 -15.31 -1.27
N LEU A 445 -18.95 -16.22 -1.54
CA LEU A 445 -18.85 -17.20 -2.63
C LEU A 445 -19.59 -16.82 -3.92
N ALA A 446 -20.45 -15.80 -3.88
CA ALA A 446 -21.17 -15.29 -5.05
C ALA A 446 -21.36 -13.78 -4.98
N ILE A 447 -21.01 -13.05 -6.04
CA ILE A 447 -21.44 -11.67 -6.28
C ILE A 447 -22.80 -11.78 -6.97
N GLY A 448 -23.87 -11.64 -6.20
CA GLY A 448 -25.24 -11.68 -6.73
C GLY A 448 -25.65 -10.39 -7.41
#